data_AF-A0A938UT06-F1
#
_entry.id   AF-A0A938UT06-F1
#
_cell.length_a   1.000
_cell.length_b   1.000
_cell.length_c   1.000
_cell.angle_alpha   90.00
_cell.angle_beta   90.00
_cell.angle_gamma   90.00
#
_symmetry.space_group_name_H-M   'P 1'
#
loop_
_entity.id
_entity.type
_entity.pdbx_description
1 polymer ?
#
loop_
_entity_poly.entity_id
_entity_poly.type
_entity_poly.pdbx_seq_one_letter_code
_entity_poly.pdbx_strand_id
1 'polypeptide(L)'
;MTRRTPVVFATRSWTLPRACVGALALGAVALAAACGPVYVRERDERYYGYGAYGAGGPAAYGGGYASTAQPDPYFADLTGYGSWVSTPQYGRVWVPYANRTAGWRPYFFGRWLYTAYGWAWHSEESWAATYHYGRWGWVTGYGWVWVPGYTWAPAWVVWRHGGGCVGWAPMGPDYAVGAHVDIHYSYWIFVRQEAWVDRPVQHSVIASAQVAQAYNQSVVIQHAANIAGHDGRPQAYYRGPRQEEAGAWTSQPIAETPVDRVPNAQPRAIPAEAQPPPRP
;
A
#
# COMPACT_ATOMS: atom_id res chain seq x y z
N MET A 1 -45.04 94.71 2.94
CA MET A 1 -43.84 94.64 2.09
C MET A 1 -42.95 93.50 2.59
N THR A 2 -42.79 92.48 1.76
CA THR A 2 -42.10 91.21 2.01
C THR A 2 -40.58 91.36 2.15
N ARG A 3 -39.97 90.76 3.18
CA ARG A 3 -38.53 90.45 3.25
C ARG A 3 -38.32 88.98 3.64
N ARG A 4 -37.41 88.33 2.90
CA ARG A 4 -36.90 86.97 3.10
C ARG A 4 -35.85 86.94 4.23
N THR A 5 -35.78 85.84 4.97
CA THR A 5 -34.60 85.40 5.73
C THR A 5 -34.47 83.86 5.63
N PRO A 6 -33.26 83.31 5.40
CA PRO A 6 -33.03 81.87 5.28
C PRO A 6 -32.62 81.25 6.62
N VAL A 7 -32.86 79.95 6.81
CA VAL A 7 -32.38 79.17 7.96
C VAL A 7 -31.38 78.13 7.47
N VAL A 8 -30.16 78.22 8.01
CA VAL A 8 -29.03 77.28 7.90
C VAL A 8 -29.22 76.19 8.97
N PHE A 9 -28.96 74.92 8.64
CA PHE A 9 -28.75 73.88 9.65
C PHE A 9 -27.38 73.22 9.48
N ALA A 10 -26.70 73.13 10.62
CA ALA A 10 -25.31 72.78 10.81
C ALA A 10 -25.06 71.26 10.84
N THR A 11 -23.80 70.91 10.53
CA THR A 11 -23.21 69.58 10.64
C THR A 11 -23.03 69.16 12.10
N ARG A 12 -23.20 67.86 12.39
CA ARG A 12 -22.68 67.23 13.62
C ARG A 12 -21.99 65.91 13.30
N SER A 13 -20.72 65.87 13.64
CA SER A 13 -19.84 64.71 13.77
C SER A 13 -20.20 63.90 15.03
N TRP A 14 -20.01 62.58 14.97
CA TRP A 14 -19.95 61.71 16.15
C TRP A 14 -18.80 60.72 16.00
N THR A 15 -17.91 60.71 17.00
CA THR A 15 -16.84 59.74 17.22
C THR A 15 -17.27 58.68 18.26
N LEU A 16 -16.66 57.51 18.14
CA LEU A 16 -16.90 56.21 18.79
C LEU A 16 -16.73 56.15 20.32
N PRO A 17 -17.19 55.05 20.95
CA PRO A 17 -16.42 54.39 22.00
C PRO A 17 -16.03 52.94 21.67
N ARG A 18 -14.82 52.56 22.12
CA ARG A 18 -14.23 51.21 22.10
C ARG A 18 -14.86 50.31 23.17
N ALA A 19 -15.13 49.03 22.87
CA ALA A 19 -14.92 47.90 23.81
C ALA A 19 -15.23 46.52 23.20
N CYS A 20 -14.35 45.57 23.54
CA CYS A 20 -14.56 44.13 23.71
C CYS A 20 -14.51 43.17 22.50
N VAL A 21 -13.34 42.53 22.41
CA VAL A 21 -13.04 41.20 21.88
C VAL A 21 -14.08 40.15 22.35
N GLY A 22 -14.57 39.32 21.43
CA GLY A 22 -15.40 38.17 21.73
C GLY A 22 -15.55 37.28 20.50
N ALA A 23 -14.86 36.14 20.51
CA ALA A 23 -14.86 35.13 19.46
C ALA A 23 -16.26 34.51 19.26
N LEU A 24 -16.70 34.39 18.01
CA LEU A 24 -17.84 33.56 17.62
C LEU A 24 -17.34 32.46 16.68
N ALA A 25 -16.93 31.34 17.28
CA ALA A 25 -16.88 30.04 16.61
C ALA A 25 -18.22 29.34 16.89
N LEU A 26 -19.08 29.25 15.88
CA LEU A 26 -20.30 28.45 15.94
C LEU A 26 -20.11 27.17 15.12
N GLY A 27 -19.75 26.10 15.86
CA GLY A 27 -20.34 24.77 15.75
C GLY A 27 -20.31 24.04 14.40
N ALA A 28 -19.17 23.44 14.07
CA ALA A 28 -19.20 22.25 13.21
C ALA A 28 -19.69 21.06 14.05
N VAL A 29 -20.91 20.59 13.77
CA VAL A 29 -21.40 19.30 14.27
C VAL A 29 -20.57 18.21 13.59
N ALA A 30 -19.58 17.69 14.31
CA ALA A 30 -18.91 16.46 13.90
C ALA A 30 -19.92 15.32 13.98
N LEU A 31 -20.42 14.85 12.83
CA LEU A 31 -20.99 13.52 12.75
C LEU A 31 -19.87 12.53 13.09
N ALA A 32 -19.79 12.13 14.35
CA ALA A 32 -19.12 10.91 14.73
C ALA A 32 -19.92 9.76 14.08
N ALA A 33 -19.48 9.34 12.89
CA ALA A 33 -19.90 8.06 12.33
C ALA A 33 -19.53 7.00 13.37
N ALA A 34 -20.54 6.39 13.97
CA ALA A 34 -20.38 5.31 14.93
C ALA A 34 -19.69 4.12 14.22
N CYS A 35 -18.37 4.03 14.35
CA CYS A 35 -17.59 2.86 13.94
C CYS A 35 -17.80 1.74 14.95
N GLY A 36 -18.92 1.01 14.83
CA GLY A 36 -18.97 -0.36 15.29
C GLY A 36 -18.12 -1.24 14.36
N PRO A 37 -17.42 -2.29 14.85
CA PRO A 37 -16.71 -3.20 13.97
C PRO A 37 -17.72 -4.01 13.15
N VAL A 38 -17.78 -3.74 11.84
CA VAL A 38 -18.49 -4.60 10.88
C VAL A 38 -17.49 -5.61 10.34
N TYR A 39 -17.54 -6.82 10.87
CA TYR A 39 -16.91 -7.98 10.23
C TYR A 39 -17.77 -8.37 9.02
N VAL A 40 -17.32 -8.06 7.81
CA VAL A 40 -17.97 -8.63 6.63
C VAL A 40 -17.57 -10.10 6.56
N ARG A 41 -18.55 -10.95 6.87
CA ARG A 41 -18.53 -12.38 6.62
C ARG A 41 -19.48 -12.62 5.46
N GLU A 42 -18.99 -12.68 4.23
CA GLU A 42 -19.76 -13.27 3.15
C GLU A 42 -18.88 -13.78 2.02
N ARG A 43 -19.13 -15.06 1.69
CA ARG A 43 -18.51 -15.83 0.62
C ARG A 43 -19.18 -15.43 -0.68
N ASP A 44 -18.57 -14.54 -1.45
CA ASP A 44 -18.85 -14.44 -2.88
C ASP A 44 -17.61 -14.90 -3.65
N GLU A 45 -17.55 -16.21 -3.90
CA GLU A 45 -16.45 -16.92 -4.57
C GLU A 45 -16.30 -16.56 -6.06
N ARG A 46 -17.12 -15.65 -6.59
CA ARG A 46 -17.27 -15.42 -8.03
C ARG A 46 -16.42 -14.28 -8.60
N TYR A 47 -15.60 -13.61 -7.78
CA TYR A 47 -15.08 -12.28 -8.12
C TYR A 47 -13.58 -12.07 -7.83
N TYR A 48 -12.82 -13.14 -7.57
CA TYR A 48 -11.41 -13.03 -7.24
C TYR A 48 -10.48 -13.47 -8.38
N GLY A 49 -9.95 -12.50 -9.12
CA GLY A 49 -8.86 -12.75 -10.05
C GLY A 49 -8.07 -11.48 -10.34
N TYR A 50 -6.74 -11.62 -10.44
CA TYR A 50 -6.07 -10.99 -11.57
C TYR A 50 -6.77 -11.58 -12.80
N GLY A 51 -7.77 -10.85 -13.32
CA GLY A 51 -8.68 -11.38 -14.33
C GLY A 51 -7.89 -11.91 -15.51
N ALA A 52 -8.20 -13.14 -15.92
CA ALA A 52 -7.74 -13.77 -17.13
C ALA A 52 -8.10 -12.90 -18.34
N TYR A 53 -7.23 -11.97 -18.71
CA TYR A 53 -7.23 -11.36 -20.02
C TYR A 53 -6.23 -12.10 -20.89
N GLY A 54 -6.78 -12.93 -21.79
CA GLY A 54 -6.22 -13.30 -23.08
C GLY A 54 -4.77 -13.78 -23.10
N ALA A 55 -4.60 -15.04 -23.51
CA ALA A 55 -3.40 -15.45 -24.25
C ALA A 55 -3.05 -14.35 -25.30
N GLY A 56 -2.05 -13.52 -25.01
CA GLY A 56 -1.73 -12.34 -25.83
C GLY A 56 -1.14 -11.11 -25.12
N GLY A 57 -1.00 -11.11 -23.79
CA GLY A 57 -0.21 -10.08 -23.08
C GLY A 57 1.28 -10.13 -23.46
N PRO A 58 2.02 -9.00 -23.43
CA PRO A 58 3.44 -8.98 -23.76
C PRO A 58 4.17 -9.96 -22.85
N ALA A 59 5.02 -10.81 -23.46
CA ALA A 59 5.81 -11.89 -22.88
C ALA A 59 5.73 -11.96 -21.34
N ALA A 60 5.03 -13.00 -20.86
CA ALA A 60 5.08 -13.48 -19.49
C ALA A 60 6.45 -13.15 -18.89
N TYR A 61 6.46 -12.43 -17.77
CA TYR A 61 7.69 -11.98 -17.13
C TYR A 61 8.57 -13.20 -16.90
N GLY A 62 9.52 -13.40 -17.81
CA GLY A 62 10.31 -14.61 -17.91
C GLY A 62 11.42 -14.53 -16.89
N GLY A 63 11.08 -14.52 -15.61
CA GLY A 63 11.99 -14.86 -14.51
C GLY A 63 11.69 -16.31 -14.14
N GLY A 64 12.63 -17.23 -14.34
CA GLY A 64 12.41 -18.66 -14.17
C GLY A 64 11.86 -19.00 -12.78
N TYR A 65 10.57 -19.29 -12.71
CA TYR A 65 9.97 -19.91 -11.53
C TYR A 65 10.46 -21.36 -11.50
N ALA A 66 11.27 -21.69 -10.48
CA ALA A 66 11.88 -23.01 -10.36
C ALA A 66 10.79 -24.10 -10.36
N SER A 67 10.82 -24.96 -11.38
CA SER A 67 9.94 -26.12 -11.54
C SER A 67 10.42 -27.32 -10.71
N THR A 68 10.77 -27.11 -9.44
CA THR A 68 11.26 -28.20 -8.59
C THR A 68 10.13 -28.77 -7.73
N ALA A 69 10.09 -30.11 -7.66
CA ALA A 69 9.13 -30.86 -6.84
C ALA A 69 9.34 -30.66 -5.32
N GLN A 70 10.42 -29.98 -4.92
CA GLN A 70 10.81 -29.70 -3.54
C GLN A 70 10.83 -28.18 -3.29
N PRO A 71 10.51 -27.71 -2.07
CA PRO A 71 10.74 -26.33 -1.68
C PRO A 71 12.18 -25.93 -2.00
N ASP A 72 12.35 -24.73 -2.55
CA ASP A 72 13.68 -24.15 -2.68
C ASP A 72 14.37 -24.13 -1.30
N PRO A 73 15.63 -24.63 -1.17
CA PRO A 73 16.38 -24.60 0.08
C PRO A 73 16.40 -23.22 0.75
N TYR A 74 16.41 -22.14 -0.03
CA TYR A 74 16.39 -20.77 0.48
C TYR A 74 15.06 -20.36 1.11
N PHE A 75 13.96 -21.01 0.71
CA PHE A 75 12.61 -20.79 1.23
C PHE A 75 12.06 -22.03 1.95
N ALA A 76 12.94 -22.93 2.39
CA ALA A 76 12.54 -24.16 3.06
C ALA A 76 11.88 -23.89 4.44
N ASP A 77 12.23 -22.76 5.06
CA ASP A 77 11.68 -22.25 6.31
C ASP A 77 10.16 -21.94 6.22
N LEU A 78 9.63 -21.74 5.02
CA LEU A 78 8.20 -21.52 4.78
C LEU A 78 7.32 -22.76 5.04
N THR A 79 7.92 -23.96 5.07
CA THR A 79 7.18 -25.23 5.17
C THR A 79 6.34 -25.33 6.45
N GLY A 80 6.77 -24.68 7.54
CA GLY A 80 6.02 -24.66 8.80
C GLY A 80 4.78 -23.75 8.82
N TYR A 81 4.67 -22.83 7.86
CA TYR A 81 3.68 -21.74 7.90
C TYR A 81 2.69 -21.76 6.75
N GLY A 82 2.78 -22.75 5.87
CA GLY A 82 1.93 -22.90 4.71
C GLY A 82 2.19 -24.20 3.96
N SER A 83 1.67 -24.29 2.75
CA SER A 83 1.81 -25.48 1.90
C SER A 83 2.28 -25.08 0.51
N TRP A 84 3.23 -25.85 -0.03
CA TRP A 84 3.66 -25.71 -1.41
C TRP A 84 2.70 -26.47 -2.34
N VAL A 85 2.19 -25.79 -3.35
CA VAL A 85 1.27 -26.36 -4.35
C VAL A 85 1.73 -25.99 -5.75
N SER A 86 1.37 -26.80 -6.74
CA SER A 86 1.59 -26.46 -8.15
C SER A 86 0.29 -25.95 -8.75
N THR A 87 0.34 -24.78 -9.39
CA THR A 87 -0.78 -24.17 -10.10
C THR A 87 -0.47 -24.10 -11.59
N PRO A 88 -1.46 -24.23 -12.48
CA PRO A 88 -1.26 -24.01 -13.91
C PRO A 88 -0.82 -22.59 -14.24
N GLN A 89 -1.24 -21.61 -13.43
CA GLN A 89 -1.00 -20.19 -13.67
C GLN A 89 0.43 -19.76 -13.33
N TYR A 90 0.98 -20.21 -12.20
CA TYR A 90 2.25 -19.72 -11.67
C TYR A 90 3.28 -20.82 -11.38
N GLY A 91 2.96 -22.07 -11.72
CA GLY A 91 3.81 -23.21 -11.34
C GLY A 91 3.81 -23.43 -9.83
N ARG A 92 4.99 -23.69 -9.26
CA ARG A 92 5.18 -23.97 -7.83
C ARG A 92 5.01 -22.69 -7.02
N VAL A 93 3.98 -22.63 -6.17
CA VAL A 93 3.66 -21.50 -5.30
C VAL A 93 3.51 -21.96 -3.86
N TRP A 94 3.65 -21.02 -2.92
CA TRP A 94 3.42 -21.26 -1.51
C TRP A 94 2.09 -20.63 -1.07
N VAL A 95 1.26 -21.40 -0.38
CA VAL A 95 -0.04 -20.96 0.17
C VAL A 95 0.10 -20.82 1.68
N PRO A 96 0.06 -19.61 2.26
CA PRO A 96 0.17 -19.41 3.69
C PRO A 96 -1.06 -19.95 4.43
N TYR A 97 -0.86 -20.53 5.61
CA TYR A 97 -1.97 -20.85 6.52
C TYR A 97 -2.68 -19.58 7.01
N ALA A 98 -2.02 -18.43 6.93
CA ALA A 98 -2.60 -17.13 7.26
C ALA A 98 -3.81 -16.75 6.38
N ASN A 99 -4.01 -17.38 5.20
CA ASN A 99 -5.27 -17.26 4.45
C ASN A 99 -6.51 -17.66 5.26
N ARG A 100 -6.36 -18.44 6.33
CA ARG A 100 -7.45 -18.84 7.23
C ARG A 100 -7.81 -17.75 8.26
N THR A 101 -6.95 -16.75 8.42
CA THR A 101 -7.16 -15.63 9.32
C THR A 101 -8.02 -14.58 8.63
N ALA A 102 -9.17 -14.26 9.23
CA ALA A 102 -10.07 -13.25 8.67
C ALA A 102 -9.36 -11.90 8.48
N GLY A 103 -9.49 -11.33 7.28
CA GLY A 103 -8.91 -10.04 6.93
C GLY A 103 -7.41 -10.06 6.62
N TRP A 104 -6.72 -11.18 6.84
CA TRP A 104 -5.32 -11.33 6.45
C TRP A 104 -5.18 -11.20 4.93
N ARG A 105 -4.16 -10.46 4.52
CA ARG A 105 -3.69 -10.33 3.15
C ARG A 105 -2.23 -9.84 3.19
N PRO A 106 -1.47 -9.97 2.10
CA PRO A 106 -0.09 -9.50 2.07
C PRO A 106 0.01 -8.01 2.38
N TYR A 107 1.04 -7.62 3.12
CA TYR A 107 1.30 -6.24 3.56
C TYR A 107 0.20 -5.64 4.46
N PHE A 108 -0.41 -6.46 5.32
CA PHE A 108 -1.44 -6.03 6.28
C PHE A 108 -0.98 -6.04 7.75
N PHE A 109 -0.36 -7.12 8.22
CA PHE A 109 0.14 -7.22 9.60
C PHE A 109 1.59 -6.76 9.66
N GLY A 110 1.80 -5.48 9.98
CA GLY A 110 3.11 -4.88 9.95
C GLY A 110 3.05 -3.37 9.85
N ARG A 111 4.17 -2.75 9.49
CA ARG A 111 4.27 -1.29 9.33
C ARG A 111 5.26 -0.94 8.22
N TRP A 112 5.13 0.27 7.71
CA TRP A 112 6.05 0.84 6.73
C TRP A 112 7.18 1.59 7.42
N LEU A 113 8.42 1.32 7.02
CA LEU A 113 9.60 2.08 7.46
C LEU A 113 10.26 2.71 6.24
N TYR A 114 10.58 3.99 6.33
CA TYR A 114 11.25 4.70 5.23
C TYR A 114 12.75 4.37 5.25
N THR A 115 13.32 4.06 4.08
CA THR A 115 14.73 3.70 3.91
C THR A 115 15.32 4.40 2.68
N ALA A 116 16.64 4.30 2.49
CA ALA A 116 17.29 4.71 1.24
C ALA A 116 16.70 4.05 -0.03
N TYR A 117 16.02 2.91 0.08
CA TYR A 117 15.33 2.22 -1.03
C TYR A 117 13.86 2.64 -1.17
N GLY A 118 13.37 3.57 -0.35
CA GLY A 118 11.94 3.90 -0.23
C GLY A 118 11.29 3.15 0.92
N TRP A 119 9.97 2.94 0.85
CA TRP A 119 9.20 2.32 1.93
C TRP A 119 9.40 0.80 1.98
N ALA A 120 10.06 0.32 3.04
CA ALA A 120 10.24 -1.08 3.34
C ALA A 120 9.12 -1.60 4.25
N TRP A 121 8.59 -2.77 3.91
CA TRP A 121 7.63 -3.45 4.77
C TRP A 121 8.34 -4.12 5.94
N HIS A 122 7.82 -3.93 7.16
CA HIS A 122 8.29 -4.61 8.35
C HIS A 122 7.15 -5.44 8.94
N SER A 123 7.34 -6.76 9.00
CA SER A 123 6.42 -7.71 9.62
C SER A 123 7.15 -8.62 10.61
N GLU A 124 6.43 -8.99 11.68
CA GLU A 124 6.86 -9.98 12.67
C GLU A 124 6.47 -11.42 12.28
N GLU A 125 5.79 -11.59 11.14
CA GLU A 125 5.49 -12.91 10.61
C GLU A 125 6.80 -13.65 10.27
N SER A 126 6.92 -14.90 10.73
CA SER A 126 8.15 -15.69 10.59
C SER A 126 8.58 -15.95 9.14
N TRP A 127 7.70 -15.68 8.18
CA TRP A 127 7.91 -15.82 6.73
C TRP A 127 7.99 -14.45 6.01
N ALA A 128 8.31 -13.36 6.73
CA ALA A 128 8.36 -12.00 6.20
C ALA A 128 9.32 -11.80 5.01
N ALA A 129 10.27 -12.70 4.76
CA ALA A 129 11.12 -12.68 3.56
C ALA A 129 10.29 -12.66 2.25
N THR A 130 9.11 -13.27 2.25
CA THR A 130 8.16 -13.28 1.12
C THR A 130 7.61 -11.89 0.73
N TYR A 131 7.76 -10.88 1.58
CA TYR A 131 7.39 -9.49 1.26
C TYR A 131 8.48 -8.76 0.46
N HIS A 132 9.71 -9.28 0.50
CA HIS A 132 10.88 -8.66 -0.13
C HIS A 132 11.39 -9.46 -1.33
N TYR A 133 11.14 -10.76 -1.31
CA TYR A 133 11.49 -11.72 -2.34
C TYR A 133 10.22 -12.29 -2.96
N GLY A 134 10.21 -12.49 -4.27
CA GLY A 134 9.05 -13.03 -4.99
C GLY A 134 7.91 -12.04 -5.21
N ARG A 135 6.71 -12.57 -5.48
CA ARG A 135 5.50 -11.80 -5.76
C ARG A 135 4.28 -12.46 -5.13
N TRP A 136 3.36 -11.65 -4.65
CA TRP A 136 2.07 -12.14 -4.14
C TRP A 136 1.02 -12.06 -5.23
N GLY A 137 0.33 -13.17 -5.49
CA GLY A 137 -0.79 -13.26 -6.43
C GLY A 137 -2.02 -13.85 -5.75
N TRP A 138 -3.15 -13.81 -6.46
CA TRP A 138 -4.37 -14.49 -6.01
C TRP A 138 -4.73 -15.60 -6.99
N VAL A 139 -5.03 -16.79 -6.45
CA VAL A 139 -5.49 -17.94 -7.24
C VAL A 139 -6.82 -18.42 -6.67
N THR A 140 -7.84 -18.49 -7.52
CA THR A 140 -9.17 -19.00 -7.14
C THR A 140 -9.04 -20.42 -6.58
N GLY A 141 -9.70 -20.67 -5.45
CA GLY A 141 -9.62 -21.95 -4.72
C GLY A 141 -8.48 -22.04 -3.71
N TYR A 142 -7.41 -21.24 -3.84
CA TYR A 142 -6.28 -21.22 -2.91
C TYR A 142 -6.19 -19.94 -2.07
N GLY A 143 -6.71 -18.81 -2.58
CA GLY A 143 -6.58 -17.50 -1.94
C GLY A 143 -5.31 -16.78 -2.38
N TRP A 144 -4.65 -16.05 -1.47
CA TRP A 144 -3.34 -15.48 -1.74
C TRP A 144 -2.30 -16.58 -1.85
N VAL A 145 -1.46 -16.48 -2.86
CA VAL A 145 -0.31 -17.36 -3.06
C VAL A 145 0.94 -16.51 -3.24
N TRP A 146 2.06 -17.02 -2.77
CA TRP A 146 3.35 -16.41 -3.00
C TRP A 146 4.09 -17.18 -4.08
N VAL A 147 4.53 -16.45 -5.10
CA VAL A 147 5.34 -16.96 -6.20
C VAL A 147 6.80 -16.64 -5.89
N PRO A 148 7.68 -17.64 -5.79
CA PRO A 148 9.08 -17.42 -5.42
C PRO A 148 9.83 -16.51 -6.39
N GLY A 149 10.80 -15.76 -5.84
CA GLY A 149 11.73 -14.97 -6.64
C GLY A 149 12.90 -14.48 -5.82
N TYR A 150 14.04 -14.28 -6.47
CA TYR A 150 15.34 -14.06 -5.80
C TYR A 150 15.79 -12.59 -5.80
N THR A 151 15.06 -11.73 -6.51
CA THR A 151 15.35 -10.29 -6.51
C THR A 151 14.71 -9.66 -5.29
N TRP A 152 15.54 -9.06 -4.45
CA TRP A 152 15.10 -8.31 -3.28
C TRP A 152 14.55 -6.94 -3.70
N ALA A 153 13.51 -6.47 -3.02
CA ALA A 153 13.09 -5.06 -2.98
C ALA A 153 12.56 -4.72 -1.58
N PRO A 154 12.51 -3.43 -1.19
CA PRO A 154 11.93 -3.05 0.11
C PRO A 154 10.46 -3.46 0.24
N ALA A 155 9.73 -3.49 -0.87
CA ALA A 155 8.43 -4.13 -1.03
C ALA A 155 8.05 -4.22 -2.52
N TRP A 156 7.25 -5.22 -2.88
CA TRP A 156 6.66 -5.37 -4.21
C TRP A 156 5.19 -4.97 -4.17
N VAL A 157 4.94 -3.65 -4.14
CA VAL A 157 3.59 -3.07 -4.09
C VAL A 157 3.44 -1.93 -5.08
N VAL A 158 2.18 -1.62 -5.41
CA VAL A 158 1.79 -0.38 -6.08
C VAL A 158 1.18 0.54 -5.05
N TRP A 159 1.51 1.84 -5.13
CA TRP A 159 1.07 2.85 -4.19
C TRP A 159 0.01 3.77 -4.79
N ARG A 160 -0.91 4.24 -3.96
CA ARG A 160 -1.92 5.26 -4.29
C ARG A 160 -2.04 6.31 -3.21
N HIS A 161 -2.40 7.52 -3.61
CA HIS A 161 -2.77 8.61 -2.70
C HIS A 161 -3.90 9.46 -3.30
N GLY A 162 -4.75 9.99 -2.43
CA GLY A 162 -5.89 10.84 -2.78
C GLY A 162 -7.10 10.55 -1.89
N GLY A 163 -8.10 11.44 -1.91
CA GLY A 163 -9.28 11.29 -1.06
C GLY A 163 -8.98 11.27 0.45
N GLY A 164 -7.86 11.87 0.88
CA GLY A 164 -7.39 11.84 2.27
C GLY A 164 -6.82 10.50 2.73
N CYS A 165 -6.57 9.57 1.80
CA CYS A 165 -6.05 8.24 2.10
C CYS A 165 -4.72 7.98 1.37
N VAL A 166 -3.91 7.12 1.98
CA VAL A 166 -2.80 6.43 1.31
C VAL A 166 -3.20 4.96 1.20
N GLY A 167 -2.87 4.34 0.09
CA GLY A 167 -3.12 2.91 -0.08
C GLY A 167 -2.05 2.20 -0.88
N TRP A 168 -2.02 0.89 -0.71
CA TRP A 168 -1.13 0.01 -1.45
C TRP A 168 -1.81 -1.31 -1.76
N ALA A 169 -1.33 -1.98 -2.81
CA ALA A 169 -1.72 -3.34 -3.14
C ALA A 169 -0.49 -4.12 -3.61
N PRO A 170 -0.47 -5.45 -3.40
CA PRO A 170 0.61 -6.28 -3.93
C PRO A 170 0.78 -6.13 -5.43
N MET A 171 2.03 -6.01 -5.87
CA MET A 171 2.41 -6.13 -7.26
C MET A 171 2.43 -7.62 -7.62
N GLY A 172 1.51 -8.03 -8.49
CA GLY A 172 1.34 -9.43 -8.87
C GLY A 172 2.51 -9.96 -9.71
N PRO A 173 2.62 -11.30 -9.89
CA PRO A 173 3.66 -11.92 -10.72
C PRO A 173 3.68 -11.41 -12.17
N ASP A 174 2.49 -11.11 -12.72
CA ASP A 174 2.32 -10.65 -14.10
C ASP A 174 2.42 -9.11 -14.24
N TYR A 175 2.72 -8.40 -13.14
CA TYR A 175 2.76 -6.93 -13.12
C TYR A 175 4.18 -6.42 -13.39
N ALA A 176 4.33 -5.59 -14.42
CA ALA A 176 5.53 -4.79 -14.66
C ALA A 176 5.26 -3.31 -14.37
N VAL A 177 6.23 -2.61 -13.76
CA VAL A 177 6.14 -1.16 -13.54
C VAL A 177 5.94 -0.44 -14.89
N GLY A 178 4.92 0.42 -14.96
CA GLY A 178 4.55 1.14 -16.19
C GLY A 178 3.60 0.38 -17.12
N ALA A 179 3.34 -0.91 -16.88
CA ALA A 179 2.22 -1.60 -17.52
C ALA A 179 0.92 -1.20 -16.81
N HIS A 180 -0.10 -0.78 -17.58
CA HIS A 180 -1.44 -0.60 -17.06
C HIS A 180 -2.05 -1.97 -16.75
N VAL A 181 -1.98 -2.40 -15.49
CA VAL A 181 -2.74 -3.52 -14.99
C VAL A 181 -3.65 -2.99 -13.89
N ASP A 182 -4.95 -3.08 -14.10
CA ASP A 182 -5.93 -2.67 -13.11
C ASP A 182 -5.95 -3.68 -11.96
N ILE A 183 -5.26 -3.33 -10.86
CA ILE A 183 -5.34 -4.09 -9.61
C ILE A 183 -6.71 -3.84 -9.01
N HIS A 184 -7.52 -4.89 -8.93
CA HIS A 184 -8.87 -4.83 -8.40
C HIS A 184 -8.93 -4.18 -7.01
N TYR A 185 -9.91 -3.29 -6.78
CA TYR A 185 -9.98 -2.45 -5.57
C TYR A 185 -9.97 -3.26 -4.25
N SER A 186 -10.47 -4.49 -4.26
CA SER A 186 -10.51 -5.37 -3.06
C SER A 186 -9.13 -5.79 -2.55
N TYR A 187 -8.09 -5.70 -3.37
CA TYR A 187 -6.71 -6.01 -2.98
C TYR A 187 -5.98 -4.82 -2.35
N TRP A 188 -6.56 -3.63 -2.44
CA TRP A 188 -5.99 -2.44 -1.85
C TRP A 188 -6.23 -2.40 -0.34
N ILE A 189 -5.18 -2.03 0.38
CA ILE A 189 -5.24 -1.62 1.77
C ILE A 189 -5.20 -0.10 1.76
N PHE A 190 -6.17 0.53 2.41
CA PHE A 190 -6.20 1.97 2.59
C PHE A 190 -6.20 2.32 4.07
N VAL A 191 -5.49 3.38 4.37
CA VAL A 191 -5.35 4.00 5.68
C VAL A 191 -5.52 5.49 5.49
N ARG A 192 -5.97 6.19 6.53
CA ARG A 192 -5.98 7.65 6.49
C ARG A 192 -4.54 8.17 6.40
N GLN A 193 -4.34 9.21 5.60
CA GLN A 193 -3.00 9.68 5.24
C GLN A 193 -2.18 10.20 6.41
N GLU A 194 -2.82 10.52 7.54
CA GLU A 194 -2.12 10.98 8.75
C GLU A 194 -1.77 9.85 9.74
N ALA A 195 -2.12 8.58 9.46
CA ALA A 195 -2.01 7.48 10.42
C ALA A 195 -1.23 6.24 9.92
N TRP A 196 -0.55 6.35 8.79
CA TRP A 196 -0.01 5.18 8.07
C TRP A 196 1.43 4.75 8.42
N VAL A 197 2.22 5.62 9.05
CA VAL A 197 3.65 5.37 9.32
C VAL A 197 3.92 4.94 10.77
N ASP A 198 3.20 5.49 11.74
CA ASP A 198 3.59 5.39 13.16
C ASP A 198 2.97 4.20 13.91
N ARG A 199 2.13 3.40 13.25
CA ARG A 199 1.38 2.31 13.89
C ARG A 199 1.31 1.09 12.99
N PRO A 200 1.16 -0.12 13.58
CA PRO A 200 0.83 -1.28 12.80
C PRO A 200 -0.43 -1.02 11.95
N VAL A 201 -0.33 -1.31 10.66
CA VAL A 201 -1.33 -1.00 9.63
C VAL A 201 -2.70 -1.51 10.03
N GLN A 202 -2.79 -2.71 10.60
CA GLN A 202 -4.05 -3.33 11.00
C GLN A 202 -4.87 -2.49 12.00
N HIS A 203 -4.26 -1.49 12.66
CA HIS A 203 -4.94 -0.58 13.59
C HIS A 203 -5.34 0.76 12.94
N SER A 204 -4.94 1.01 11.70
CA SER A 204 -5.14 2.28 10.99
C SER A 204 -5.97 2.15 9.71
N VAL A 205 -6.34 0.92 9.33
CA VAL A 205 -7.11 0.69 8.09
C VAL A 205 -8.50 1.29 8.14
N ILE A 206 -8.94 1.83 7.00
CA ILE A 206 -10.31 2.32 6.84
C ILE A 206 -11.30 1.15 6.80
N ALA A 207 -12.58 1.44 7.01
CA ALA A 207 -13.62 0.42 6.95
C ALA A 207 -13.72 -0.18 5.54
N SER A 208 -14.04 -1.47 5.44
CA SER A 208 -14.16 -2.19 4.16
C SER A 208 -15.13 -1.51 3.18
N ALA A 209 -16.24 -0.95 3.68
CA ALA A 209 -17.22 -0.20 2.90
C ALA A 209 -16.66 1.06 2.23
N GLN A 210 -15.55 1.61 2.73
CA GLN A 210 -14.93 2.84 2.22
C GLN A 210 -13.84 2.57 1.18
N VAL A 211 -13.38 1.31 1.03
CA VAL A 211 -12.24 0.95 0.16
C VAL A 211 -12.50 1.29 -1.31
N ALA A 212 -13.68 0.98 -1.83
CA ALA A 212 -14.02 1.29 -3.23
C ALA A 212 -14.03 2.80 -3.50
N GLN A 213 -14.55 3.59 -2.55
CA GLN A 213 -14.54 5.05 -2.65
C GLN A 213 -13.10 5.59 -2.61
N ALA A 214 -12.28 5.15 -1.67
CA ALA A 214 -10.86 5.54 -1.58
C ALA A 214 -10.08 5.16 -2.85
N TYR A 215 -10.35 4.01 -3.45
CA TYR A 215 -9.76 3.61 -4.73
C TYR A 215 -10.12 4.59 -5.86
N ASN A 216 -11.41 4.94 -5.98
CA ASN A 216 -11.90 5.86 -7.01
C ASN A 216 -11.45 7.32 -6.80
N GLN A 217 -11.12 7.72 -5.57
CA GLN A 217 -10.69 9.08 -5.21
C GLN A 217 -9.17 9.24 -5.12
N SER A 218 -8.41 8.18 -5.45
CA SER A 218 -6.95 8.18 -5.39
C SER A 218 -6.34 7.91 -6.76
N VAL A 219 -5.07 8.27 -6.91
CA VAL A 219 -4.27 8.02 -8.11
C VAL A 219 -3.00 7.26 -7.74
N VAL A 220 -2.43 6.53 -8.69
CA VAL A 220 -1.18 5.78 -8.48
C VAL A 220 -0.01 6.74 -8.30
N ILE A 221 0.83 6.50 -7.29
CA ILE A 221 2.09 7.21 -7.10
C ILE A 221 3.14 6.58 -8.00
N GLN A 222 3.52 7.28 -9.09
CA GLN A 222 4.44 6.77 -10.10
C GLN A 222 5.93 6.99 -9.77
N HIS A 223 6.31 6.83 -8.51
CA HIS A 223 7.72 6.93 -8.09
C HIS A 223 8.39 5.55 -8.15
N ALA A 224 8.93 5.25 -9.32
CA ALA A 224 9.64 4.00 -9.58
C ALA A 224 11.16 4.14 -9.41
N ALA A 225 11.81 3.03 -9.09
CA ALA A 225 13.26 2.88 -9.19
C ALA A 225 13.62 1.45 -9.61
N ASN A 226 14.89 1.25 -9.94
CA ASN A 226 15.43 -0.05 -10.29
C ASN A 226 16.21 -0.63 -9.11
N ILE A 227 16.13 -1.95 -8.96
CA ILE A 227 16.98 -2.75 -8.09
C ILE A 227 17.73 -3.77 -8.95
N ALA A 228 18.94 -4.13 -8.55
CA ALA A 228 19.70 -5.16 -9.24
C ALA A 228 18.96 -6.50 -9.12
N GLY A 229 18.53 -7.04 -10.25
CA GLY A 229 17.95 -8.37 -10.30
C GLY A 229 19.00 -9.44 -10.02
N HIS A 230 18.54 -10.56 -9.50
CA HIS A 230 19.38 -11.72 -9.24
C HIS A 230 20.05 -12.26 -10.52
N ASP A 231 19.38 -12.16 -11.66
CA ASP A 231 19.89 -12.52 -12.99
C ASP A 231 20.78 -11.43 -13.62
N GLY A 232 21.17 -10.42 -12.84
CA GLY A 232 21.94 -9.26 -13.30
C GLY A 232 21.14 -8.22 -14.08
N ARG A 233 19.85 -8.47 -14.36
CA ARG A 233 18.98 -7.51 -15.05
C ARG A 233 18.30 -6.61 -14.04
N PRO A 234 18.22 -5.29 -14.26
CA PRO A 234 17.51 -4.41 -13.36
C PRO A 234 16.01 -4.75 -13.33
N GLN A 235 15.42 -4.80 -12.14
CA GLN A 235 13.97 -4.90 -11.97
C GLN A 235 13.41 -3.59 -11.40
N ALA A 236 12.31 -3.13 -11.96
CA ALA A 236 11.64 -1.92 -11.49
C ALA A 236 10.65 -2.21 -10.37
N TYR A 237 10.57 -1.33 -9.38
CA TYR A 237 9.59 -1.34 -8.29
C TYR A 237 9.14 0.08 -7.94
N TYR A 238 7.99 0.23 -7.27
CA TYR A 238 7.55 1.54 -6.77
C TYR A 238 8.10 1.77 -5.36
N ARG A 239 8.82 2.89 -5.18
CA ARG A 239 9.38 3.32 -3.89
C ARG A 239 8.32 3.88 -2.94
N GLY A 240 7.15 4.23 -3.47
CA GLY A 240 6.06 4.89 -2.75
C GLY A 240 6.22 6.41 -2.71
N PRO A 241 5.46 7.11 -1.84
CA PRO A 241 5.60 8.56 -1.69
C PRO A 241 7.00 8.93 -1.21
N ARG A 242 7.49 10.09 -1.63
CA ARG A 242 8.78 10.60 -1.13
C ARG A 242 8.67 10.96 0.35
N GLN A 243 9.81 11.03 1.02
CA GLN A 243 9.87 11.34 2.45
C GLN A 243 9.14 12.65 2.80
N GLU A 244 9.35 13.68 1.99
CA GLU A 244 8.77 15.00 2.15
C GLU A 244 7.25 14.99 1.92
N GLU A 245 6.76 14.22 0.94
CA GLU A 245 5.33 14.06 0.66
C GLU A 245 4.64 13.37 1.84
N ALA A 246 5.22 12.26 2.29
CA ALA A 246 4.72 11.51 3.43
C ALA A 246 4.71 12.34 4.72
N GLY A 247 5.79 13.09 4.99
CA GLY A 247 5.89 13.97 6.16
C GLY A 247 4.88 15.11 6.15
N ALA A 248 4.55 15.63 4.96
CA ALA A 248 3.48 16.62 4.82
C ALA A 248 2.09 16.03 5.15
N TRP A 249 1.85 14.75 4.86
CA TRP A 249 0.56 14.10 5.14
C TRP A 249 0.38 13.69 6.60
N THR A 250 1.46 13.24 7.26
CA THR A 250 1.44 12.82 8.66
C THR A 250 1.62 13.97 9.65
N SER A 251 1.92 15.17 9.16
CA SER A 251 2.28 16.33 9.99
C SER A 251 3.44 16.06 10.95
N GLN A 252 4.31 15.12 10.61
CA GLN A 252 5.49 14.72 11.37
C GLN A 252 6.65 14.42 10.41
N PRO A 253 7.90 14.82 10.72
CA PRO A 253 9.06 14.41 9.95
C PRO A 253 9.18 12.88 9.95
N ILE A 254 9.35 12.29 8.76
CA ILE A 254 9.60 10.85 8.63
C ILE A 254 11.09 10.60 8.80
N ALA A 255 11.49 9.82 9.81
CA ALA A 255 12.89 9.43 9.99
C ALA A 255 13.27 8.32 9.00
N GLU A 256 14.44 8.45 8.37
CA GLU A 256 15.01 7.35 7.59
C GLU A 256 15.59 6.28 8.53
N THR A 257 15.21 5.03 8.26
CA THR A 257 15.75 3.84 8.90
C THR A 257 16.73 3.16 7.95
N PRO A 258 17.99 2.93 8.35
CA PRO A 258 18.91 2.10 7.58
C PRO A 258 18.32 0.72 7.28
N VAL A 259 18.39 0.26 6.02
CA VAL A 259 17.70 -0.99 5.60
C VAL A 259 18.23 -2.23 6.33
N ASP A 260 19.50 -2.23 6.69
CA ASP A 260 20.15 -3.25 7.51
C ASP A 260 19.59 -3.30 8.94
N ARG A 261 18.95 -2.23 9.40
CA ARG A 261 18.28 -2.16 10.71
C ARG A 261 16.78 -2.47 10.64
N VAL A 262 16.22 -2.71 9.46
CA VAL A 262 14.82 -3.15 9.34
C VAL A 262 14.77 -4.67 9.58
N PRO A 263 14.16 -5.15 10.68
CA PRO A 263 14.08 -6.57 10.95
C PRO A 263 13.39 -7.32 9.82
N ASN A 264 13.94 -8.47 9.43
CA ASN A 264 13.39 -9.36 8.39
C ASN A 264 13.24 -8.77 6.98
N ALA A 265 13.64 -7.51 6.74
CA ALA A 265 13.58 -6.86 5.43
C ALA A 265 14.95 -6.67 4.75
N GLN A 266 16.02 -7.12 5.39
CA GLN A 266 17.38 -6.94 4.89
C GLN A 266 17.60 -7.73 3.58
N PRO A 267 18.34 -7.16 2.60
CA PRO A 267 18.85 -7.94 1.48
C PRO A 267 19.76 -9.05 2.02
N ARG A 268 19.50 -10.29 1.62
CA ARG A 268 20.28 -11.47 1.96
C ARG A 268 20.94 -12.05 0.72
N ALA A 269 22.13 -12.62 0.88
CA ALA A 269 22.78 -13.38 -0.16
C ALA A 269 21.97 -14.65 -0.47
N ILE A 270 21.81 -14.97 -1.76
CA ILE A 270 21.14 -16.20 -2.21
C ILE A 270 22.23 -17.26 -2.46
N PRO A 271 22.24 -18.39 -1.74
CA PRO A 271 23.19 -19.49 -1.99
C PRO A 271 23.08 -19.99 -3.42
N ALA A 272 24.20 -20.32 -4.08
CA ALA A 272 24.22 -20.76 -5.47
C ALA A 272 23.33 -21.99 -5.74
N GLU A 273 23.20 -22.89 -4.75
CA GLU A 273 22.40 -24.12 -4.82
C GLU A 273 20.88 -23.89 -4.80
N ALA A 274 20.44 -22.73 -4.31
CA ALA A 274 19.05 -22.31 -4.30
C ALA A 274 18.66 -21.54 -5.57
N GLN A 275 19.62 -21.25 -6.44
CA GLN A 275 19.37 -20.46 -7.64
C GLN A 275 18.85 -21.37 -8.77
N PRO A 276 17.81 -20.97 -9.52
CA PRO A 276 17.44 -21.66 -10.74
C PRO A 276 18.64 -21.63 -11.70
N PRO A 277 18.85 -22.69 -12.50
CA PRO A 277 20.00 -22.76 -13.38
C PRO A 277 20.06 -21.52 -14.30
N PRO A 278 21.26 -20.98 -14.58
CA PRO A 278 21.41 -19.89 -15.53
C PRO A 278 20.83 -20.34 -16.88
N ARG A 279 20.03 -19.47 -17.50
CA ARG A 279 19.52 -19.74 -18.84
C ARG A 279 20.69 -19.70 -19.84
N PRO A 280 20.69 -20.59 -20.84
CA PRO A 280 21.66 -20.55 -21.93
C PRO A 280 21.57 -19.24 -22.73
#